data_AF-A0A842ZWB1-F1
#
_entry.id   AF-A0A842ZWB1-F1
#
_cell.length_a   1.000
_cell.length_b   1.000
_cell.length_c   1.000
_cell.angle_alpha   90.00
_cell.angle_beta   90.00
_cell.angle_gamma   90.00
#
_symmetry.space_group_name_H-M   'P 1'
#
loop_
_entity.id
_entity.type
_entity.pdbx_description
1 polymer ?
#
loop_
_entity_poly.entity_id
_entity_poly.type
_entity_poly.pdbx_seq_one_letter_code
_entity_poly.pdbx_strand_id
1 'polypeptide(L)'
;FVCMMMIVSTIVPVSGTVFVKRASQPTVKENIQYIEVEKIFNDLKLKLDTVTTKKEALAIFKEAVVELNKYGLLPKGMSVKQAQRLITGSFLKSELLKPFQRNNENNSGNENCLVIGITNNIYFRPYPALVMDIPILYNLVFNSSLRNITWILALPYLFRLLQPFKFGSYAYVGGRTKLVEQGNITEDNIYSSSGWVWTIGSNGFKKWNGAFYGGLYCKTTVISHDNDSVFEFWDPVGIVGFIGIDFFSGTSFIINPYNGIPQFYIGFAREVNFTYSCPWS
;
A
#
# COMPACT_ATOMS: atom_id res chain seq x y z
N PHE A 1 23.54 -2.81 -13.64
CA PHE A 1 24.09 -2.92 -12.28
C PHE A 1 24.71 -1.58 -11.92
N VAL A 2 24.57 -1.13 -10.67
CA VAL A 2 24.93 0.20 -10.13
C VAL A 2 23.89 1.32 -10.40
N CYS A 3 22.84 1.33 -9.57
CA CYS A 3 22.40 2.52 -8.84
C CYS A 3 21.53 2.02 -7.67
N MET A 4 22.18 1.31 -6.76
CA MET A 4 21.69 0.92 -5.44
C MET A 4 22.75 1.48 -4.49
N MET A 5 22.73 2.81 -4.33
CA MET A 5 23.51 3.49 -3.30
C MET A 5 22.56 3.80 -2.15
N MET A 6 22.94 3.30 -0.97
CA MET A 6 22.39 3.58 0.37
C MET A 6 21.01 2.94 0.62
N ILE A 7 20.77 2.15 1.68
CA ILE A 7 21.27 2.25 3.05
C ILE A 7 21.55 0.82 3.56
N VAL A 8 22.81 0.45 3.76
CA VAL A 8 23.19 -0.61 4.71
C VAL A 8 23.84 0.10 5.88
N SER A 9 23.01 0.64 6.77
CA SER A 9 23.47 0.98 8.11
C SER A 9 23.45 -0.32 8.89
N THR A 10 24.63 -0.78 9.28
CA THR A 10 24.84 -1.85 10.24
C THR A 10 23.99 -1.60 11.48
N ILE A 11 22.92 -2.37 11.65
CA ILE A 11 22.18 -2.43 12.92
C ILE A 11 23.01 -3.30 13.86
N VAL A 12 23.86 -2.65 14.65
CA VAL A 12 24.45 -3.25 15.85
C VAL A 12 23.44 -3.00 16.98
N PRO A 13 23.01 -4.03 17.74
CA PRO A 13 22.13 -3.82 18.88
C PRO A 13 22.97 -3.19 19.99
N VAL A 14 22.81 -1.90 20.23
CA VAL A 14 23.30 -1.24 21.45
C VAL A 14 22.10 -1.07 22.38
N SER A 15 22.22 -1.71 23.53
CA SER A 15 21.29 -1.64 24.65
C SER A 15 20.97 -0.19 25.03
N GLY A 16 19.67 0.13 25.15
CA GLY A 16 19.14 1.21 25.95
C GLY A 16 19.51 2.63 25.53
N THR A 17 18.70 3.25 24.67
CA THR A 17 18.18 4.64 24.81
C THR A 17 17.32 4.99 23.60
N VAL A 18 16.10 5.42 23.86
CA VAL A 18 15.15 5.92 22.86
C VAL A 18 15.71 7.22 22.27
N PHE A 19 16.22 7.15 21.05
CA PHE A 19 16.40 8.31 20.19
C PHE A 19 15.41 8.20 19.03
N VAL A 20 14.26 8.88 19.18
CA VAL A 20 13.39 9.23 18.06
C VAL A 20 14.14 10.23 17.19
N LYS A 21 14.94 9.71 16.25
CA LYS A 21 15.51 10.53 15.19
C LYS A 21 14.39 10.80 14.20
N ARG A 22 13.88 12.05 14.19
CA ARG A 22 12.97 12.59 13.18
C ARG A 22 13.34 12.02 11.81
N ALA A 23 12.37 11.43 11.12
CA ALA A 23 12.50 11.00 9.74
C ALA A 23 13.18 12.13 8.95
N SER A 24 14.37 11.83 8.41
CA SER A 24 15.16 12.80 7.66
C SER A 24 14.31 13.33 6.51
N GLN A 25 14.17 14.65 6.43
CA GLN A 25 13.48 15.31 5.33
C GLN A 25 14.06 14.84 3.99
N PRO A 26 13.23 14.62 2.97
CA PRO A 26 13.69 14.30 1.63
C PRO A 26 14.70 15.34 1.14
N THR A 27 15.73 14.88 0.45
CA THR A 27 16.73 15.74 -0.17
C THR A 27 16.08 16.69 -1.18
N VAL A 28 16.71 17.83 -1.47
CA VAL A 28 16.19 18.84 -2.43
C VAL A 28 15.81 18.23 -3.79
N LYS A 29 16.53 17.19 -4.23
CA LYS A 29 16.25 16.47 -5.49
C LYS A 29 15.04 15.55 -5.40
N GLU A 30 14.80 14.90 -4.26
CA GLU A 30 13.62 14.05 -4.02
C GLU A 30 12.35 14.91 -3.91
N ASN A 31 12.45 16.12 -3.37
CA ASN A 31 11.33 17.07 -3.34
C ASN A 31 10.87 17.52 -4.73
N ILE A 32 11.78 17.75 -5.67
CA ILE A 32 11.42 18.15 -7.05
C ILE A 32 10.69 17.01 -7.76
N GLN A 33 11.19 15.78 -7.64
CA GLN A 33 10.55 14.62 -8.25
C GLN A 33 9.15 14.37 -7.69
N TYR A 34 8.97 14.58 -6.38
CA TYR A 34 7.67 14.46 -5.72
C TYR A 34 6.64 15.45 -6.29
N ILE A 35 7.00 16.73 -6.43
CA ILE A 35 6.09 17.78 -6.94
C ILE A 35 5.66 17.49 -8.39
N GLU A 36 6.58 16.99 -9.22
CA GLU A 36 6.27 16.60 -10.60
C GLU A 36 5.30 15.42 -10.67
N VAL A 37 5.53 14.38 -9.86
CA VAL A 37 4.62 13.22 -9.78
C VAL A 37 3.24 13.63 -9.29
N GLU A 38 3.18 14.47 -8.25
CA GLU A 38 1.92 14.98 -7.73
C GLU A 38 1.13 15.77 -8.77
N LYS A 39 1.82 16.62 -9.55
CA LYS A 39 1.19 17.33 -10.66
C LYS A 39 0.58 16.38 -11.69
N ILE A 40 1.33 15.35 -12.11
CA ILE A 40 0.83 14.34 -13.07
C ILE A 40 -0.43 13.66 -12.52
N PHE A 41 -0.41 13.24 -11.26
CA PHE A 41 -1.55 12.57 -10.65
C PHE A 41 -2.77 13.49 -10.48
N ASN A 42 -2.56 14.76 -10.14
CA ASN A 42 -3.65 15.73 -10.06
C ASN A 42 -4.25 16.05 -11.44
N ASP A 43 -3.43 16.16 -12.48
CA ASP A 43 -3.91 16.31 -13.87
C ASP A 43 -4.72 15.08 -14.32
N LEU A 44 -4.26 13.87 -13.95
CA LEU A 44 -5.00 12.63 -14.19
C LEU A 44 -6.32 12.60 -13.43
N LYS A 45 -6.36 13.05 -12.18
CA LYS A 45 -7.59 13.17 -11.39
C LYS A 45 -8.62 14.03 -12.10
N LEU A 46 -8.21 15.21 -12.59
CA LEU A 46 -9.09 16.13 -13.32
C LEU A 46 -9.65 15.47 -14.59
N LYS A 47 -8.81 14.78 -15.38
CA LYS A 47 -9.27 14.02 -16.55
C LYS A 47 -10.28 12.94 -16.14
N LEU A 48 -9.96 12.15 -15.12
CA LEU A 48 -10.80 11.05 -14.61
C LEU A 48 -12.11 11.54 -14.00
N ASP A 49 -12.15 12.76 -13.46
CA ASP A 49 -13.36 13.32 -12.89
C ASP A 49 -14.43 13.63 -13.94
N THR A 50 -14.02 13.85 -15.19
CA THR A 50 -14.91 14.07 -16.34
C THR A 50 -15.38 12.80 -17.04
N VAL A 51 -14.82 11.64 -16.66
CA VAL A 51 -15.10 10.37 -17.32
C VAL A 51 -16.51 9.88 -17.00
N THR A 52 -17.21 9.42 -18.02
CA THR A 52 -18.53 8.81 -17.90
C THR A 52 -18.54 7.34 -18.30
N THR A 53 -17.50 6.87 -19.00
CA THR A 53 -17.44 5.47 -19.48
C THR A 53 -16.17 4.73 -19.09
N LYS A 54 -16.28 3.40 -18.99
CA LYS A 54 -15.12 2.51 -18.76
C LYS A 54 -14.06 2.61 -19.85
N LYS A 55 -14.49 2.84 -21.09
CA LYS A 55 -13.60 2.96 -22.26
C LYS A 55 -12.75 4.23 -22.18
N GLU A 56 -13.35 5.35 -21.78
CA GLU A 56 -12.63 6.60 -21.51
C GLU A 56 -11.62 6.44 -20.37
N ALA A 57 -12.03 5.83 -19.25
CA ALA A 57 -11.12 5.55 -18.13
C ALA A 57 -9.91 4.72 -18.57
N LEU A 58 -10.15 3.65 -19.35
CA LEU A 58 -9.10 2.79 -19.87
C LEU A 58 -8.12 3.57 -20.78
N ALA A 59 -8.62 4.49 -21.60
CA ALA A 59 -7.78 5.33 -22.44
C ALA A 59 -6.89 6.25 -21.59
N ILE A 60 -7.45 6.88 -20.56
CA ILE A 60 -6.70 7.74 -19.64
C ILE A 60 -5.65 6.95 -18.86
N PHE A 61 -5.95 5.74 -18.38
CA PHE A 61 -4.97 4.88 -17.71
C PHE A 61 -3.81 4.49 -18.64
N LYS A 62 -4.09 4.23 -19.93
CA LYS A 62 -3.03 3.95 -20.91
C LYS A 62 -2.17 5.18 -21.19
N GLU A 63 -2.79 6.36 -21.30
CA GLU A 63 -2.10 7.65 -21.47
C GLU A 63 -1.25 7.98 -20.24
N ALA A 64 -1.77 7.75 -19.03
CA ALA A 64 -1.05 7.93 -17.77
C ALA A 64 0.28 7.17 -17.77
N VAL A 65 0.28 5.91 -18.24
CA VAL A 65 1.50 5.11 -18.33
C VAL A 65 2.51 5.70 -19.32
N VAL A 66 2.04 6.26 -20.44
CA VAL A 66 2.91 6.96 -21.41
C VAL A 66 3.51 8.20 -20.76
N GLU A 67 2.71 8.97 -20.04
CA GLU A 67 3.14 10.19 -19.37
C GLU A 67 4.18 9.88 -18.29
N LEU A 68 3.89 8.93 -17.39
CA LEU A 68 4.82 8.47 -16.35
C LEU A 68 6.17 8.00 -16.94
N ASN A 69 6.15 7.38 -18.11
CA ASN A 69 7.37 6.97 -18.81
C ASN A 69 8.23 8.16 -19.28
N LYS A 70 7.62 9.27 -19.71
CA LYS A 70 8.36 10.48 -20.13
C LYS A 70 9.22 11.04 -18.99
N TYR A 71 8.73 10.93 -17.75
CA TYR A 71 9.43 11.34 -16.53
C TYR A 71 10.35 10.24 -15.97
N GLY A 72 10.51 9.11 -16.65
CA GLY A 72 11.36 8.00 -16.19
C GLY A 72 10.84 7.31 -14.91
N LEU A 73 9.53 7.42 -14.62
CA LEU A 73 8.91 6.85 -13.43
C LEU A 73 8.57 5.37 -13.61
N LEU A 74 8.56 4.86 -14.84
CA LEU A 74 8.44 3.43 -15.06
C LEU A 74 9.71 2.71 -14.60
N PRO A 75 9.60 1.53 -13.97
CA PRO A 75 10.79 0.84 -13.51
C PRO A 75 11.72 0.42 -14.64
N LYS A 76 13.02 0.42 -14.36
CA LYS A 76 14.07 0.20 -15.35
C LYS A 76 13.85 -1.11 -16.12
N GLY A 77 13.92 -1.03 -17.45
CA GLY A 77 13.73 -2.18 -18.34
C GLY A 77 12.27 -2.51 -18.65
N MET A 78 11.29 -1.83 -18.05
CA MET A 78 9.88 -1.99 -18.40
C MET A 78 9.51 -1.07 -19.59
N SER A 79 9.00 -1.67 -20.66
CA SER A 79 8.40 -0.92 -21.76
C SER A 79 7.01 -0.39 -21.40
N VAL A 80 6.61 0.70 -22.04
CA VAL A 80 5.25 1.27 -21.96
C VAL A 80 4.17 0.20 -22.21
N LYS A 81 4.37 -0.65 -23.22
CA LYS A 81 3.42 -1.72 -23.57
C LYS A 81 3.27 -2.75 -22.44
N GLN A 82 4.37 -3.10 -21.77
CA GLN A 82 4.34 -4.01 -20.62
C GLN A 82 3.62 -3.37 -19.43
N ALA A 83 3.92 -2.10 -19.12
CA ALA A 83 3.27 -1.37 -18.03
C ALA A 83 1.75 -1.22 -18.27
N GLN A 84 1.34 -0.84 -19.48
CA GLN A 84 -0.07 -0.76 -19.85
C GLN A 84 -0.77 -2.12 -19.70
N ARG A 85 -0.12 -3.21 -20.14
CA ARG A 85 -0.67 -4.57 -20.00
C ARG A 85 -0.78 -5.00 -18.53
N LEU A 86 0.18 -4.62 -17.69
CA LEU A 86 0.15 -4.90 -16.25
C LEU A 86 -1.05 -4.22 -15.58
N ILE A 87 -1.20 -2.91 -15.80
CA ILE A 87 -2.20 -2.06 -15.15
C ILE A 87 -3.61 -2.36 -15.68
N THR A 88 -3.76 -2.53 -16.99
CA THR A 88 -5.09 -2.61 -17.63
C THR A 88 -5.49 -4.00 -18.09
N GLY A 89 -4.54 -4.94 -18.22
CA GLY A 89 -4.79 -6.26 -18.77
C GLY A 89 -5.70 -7.11 -17.89
N SER A 90 -5.53 -7.04 -16.57
CA SER A 90 -6.40 -7.74 -15.62
C SER A 90 -7.82 -7.18 -15.62
N PHE A 91 -7.96 -5.85 -15.73
CA PHE A 91 -9.27 -5.20 -15.87
C PHE A 91 -10.02 -5.73 -17.09
N LEU A 92 -9.38 -5.72 -18.26
CA LEU A 92 -9.98 -6.24 -19.50
C LEU A 92 -10.38 -7.72 -19.40
N LYS A 93 -9.56 -8.55 -18.75
CA LYS A 93 -9.89 -9.97 -18.53
C LYS A 93 -11.03 -10.15 -17.54
N SER A 94 -11.06 -9.37 -16.46
CA SER A 94 -12.10 -9.45 -15.44
C SER A 94 -13.48 -9.06 -15.98
N GLU A 95 -13.55 -8.16 -16.98
CA GLU A 95 -14.80 -7.85 -17.65
C GLU A 95 -15.40 -9.04 -18.40
N LEU A 96 -14.57 -9.98 -18.85
CA LEU A 96 -15.03 -11.24 -19.45
C LEU A 96 -15.59 -12.21 -18.39
N LEU A 97 -15.30 -11.98 -17.11
CA LEU A 97 -15.70 -12.82 -15.98
C LEU A 97 -16.91 -12.26 -15.19
N LYS A 98 -17.53 -11.16 -15.66
CA LYS A 98 -18.72 -10.54 -15.09
C LYS A 98 -19.90 -11.48 -14.75
N PRO A 99 -20.18 -12.59 -15.49
CA PRO A 99 -21.31 -13.46 -15.17
C PRO A 99 -21.26 -14.13 -13.79
N PHE A 100 -20.10 -14.13 -13.11
CA PHE A 100 -19.89 -14.85 -11.85
C PHE A 100 -19.81 -13.95 -10.62
N GLN A 101 -20.06 -12.65 -10.76
CA GLN A 101 -19.92 -11.70 -9.66
C GLN A 101 -21.18 -11.69 -8.76
N ARG A 102 -20.94 -11.69 -7.44
CA ARG A 102 -21.99 -11.65 -6.42
C ARG A 102 -22.61 -10.25 -6.40
N ASN A 103 -23.93 -10.17 -6.52
CA ASN A 103 -24.66 -8.94 -6.18
C ASN A 103 -24.58 -8.72 -4.67
N ASN A 104 -23.57 -7.98 -4.21
CA ASN A 104 -23.54 -7.47 -2.85
C ASN A 104 -24.26 -6.13 -2.82
N GLU A 105 -25.42 -6.10 -2.15
CA GLU A 105 -26.29 -4.92 -1.99
C GLU A 105 -25.65 -3.80 -1.11
N ASN A 106 -24.55 -4.11 -0.41
CA ASN A 106 -23.80 -3.13 0.38
C ASN A 106 -22.84 -2.33 -0.52
N ASN A 107 -23.35 -1.21 -1.03
CA ASN A 107 -22.76 -0.29 -2.01
C ASN A 107 -21.48 0.46 -1.61
N SER A 108 -20.72 0.09 -0.58
CA SER A 108 -19.46 0.78 -0.25
C SER A 108 -18.28 0.30 -1.09
N GLY A 109 -18.22 -0.98 -1.44
CA GLY A 109 -17.13 -1.61 -2.21
C GLY A 109 -17.30 -1.61 -3.73
N ASN A 110 -16.19 -1.64 -4.47
CA ASN A 110 -16.14 -1.84 -5.92
C ASN A 110 -15.28 -3.06 -6.26
N GLU A 111 -15.68 -3.83 -7.26
CA GLU A 111 -14.97 -5.04 -7.68
C GLU A 111 -14.37 -4.89 -9.07
N ASN A 112 -13.26 -5.59 -9.33
CA ASN A 112 -12.59 -5.69 -10.61
C ASN A 112 -12.36 -4.31 -11.24
N CYS A 113 -11.58 -3.50 -10.55
CA CYS A 113 -11.57 -2.07 -10.75
C CYS A 113 -10.21 -1.56 -11.20
N LEU A 114 -10.22 -0.53 -12.05
CA LEU A 114 -9.07 0.35 -12.21
C LEU A 114 -9.04 1.28 -11.00
N VAL A 115 -7.85 1.48 -10.43
CA VAL A 115 -7.67 2.29 -9.24
C VAL A 115 -6.42 3.18 -9.39
N ILE A 116 -6.55 4.42 -8.97
CA ILE A 116 -5.48 5.40 -8.93
C ILE A 116 -5.69 6.33 -7.73
N GLY A 117 -4.62 6.72 -7.06
CA GLY A 117 -4.74 7.62 -5.91
C GLY A 117 -3.43 8.20 -5.42
N ILE A 118 -3.58 9.20 -4.55
CA ILE A 118 -2.53 9.82 -3.75
C ILE A 118 -2.97 9.73 -2.29
N THR A 119 -2.17 9.11 -1.43
CA THR A 119 -2.52 8.93 0.00
C THR A 119 -1.30 8.92 0.90
N ASN A 120 -1.38 9.56 2.06
CA ASN A 120 -0.25 9.65 3.00
C ASN A 120 -0.04 8.45 3.93
N ASN A 121 -1.09 7.66 4.19
CA ASN A 121 -1.02 6.48 5.06
C ASN A 121 -1.64 5.27 4.34
N ILE A 122 -0.96 4.80 3.31
CA ILE A 122 -1.24 3.51 2.66
C ILE A 122 0.03 2.69 2.66
N TYR A 123 -0.06 1.37 2.68
CA TYR A 123 1.06 0.52 2.31
C TYR A 123 0.57 -0.78 1.71
N PHE A 124 1.35 -1.33 0.79
CA PHE A 124 1.03 -2.55 0.07
C PHE A 124 1.83 -3.75 0.64
N ARG A 125 1.15 -4.77 1.17
CA ARG A 125 1.79 -6.05 1.51
C ARG A 125 1.55 -7.08 0.41
N PRO A 126 2.59 -7.78 -0.07
CA PRO A 126 2.43 -8.81 -1.09
C PRO A 126 1.68 -10.02 -0.51
N TYR A 127 0.89 -10.71 -1.31
CA TYR A 127 0.39 -12.04 -0.90
C TYR A 127 1.47 -13.11 -1.16
N PRO A 128 1.68 -14.12 -0.29
CA PRO A 128 1.04 -14.38 1.00
C PRO A 128 1.88 -13.89 2.21
N ALA A 129 2.08 -12.56 2.36
CA ALA A 129 2.74 -11.96 3.53
C ALA A 129 2.21 -12.50 4.86
N LEU A 130 0.93 -12.86 4.90
CA LEU A 130 0.25 -13.43 6.06
C LEU A 130 0.97 -14.64 6.66
N VAL A 131 1.75 -15.38 5.86
CA VAL A 131 2.58 -16.48 6.38
C VAL A 131 3.66 -15.94 7.32
N MET A 132 4.33 -14.83 6.99
CA MET A 132 5.30 -14.18 7.88
C MET A 132 4.63 -13.47 9.06
N ASP A 133 3.37 -13.05 8.92
CA ASP A 133 2.58 -12.48 10.01
C ASP A 133 2.07 -13.54 11.01
N ILE A 134 2.30 -14.84 10.76
CA ILE A 134 2.03 -15.90 11.75
C ILE A 134 3.01 -15.69 12.91
N PRO A 135 2.54 -15.45 14.14
CA PRO A 135 3.40 -15.21 15.30
C PRO A 135 4.44 -16.32 15.54
N ILE A 136 4.13 -17.55 15.13
CA ILE A 136 5.05 -18.68 15.13
C ILE A 136 6.28 -18.40 14.24
N LEU A 137 6.08 -17.92 13.02
CA LEU A 137 7.19 -17.59 12.11
C LEU A 137 7.97 -16.37 12.59
N TYR A 138 7.30 -15.38 13.18
CA TYR A 138 7.96 -14.27 13.86
C TYR A 138 8.87 -14.79 14.99
N ASN A 139 8.35 -15.61 15.91
CA ASN A 139 9.14 -16.21 16.99
C ASN A 139 10.28 -17.11 16.47
N LEU A 140 10.09 -17.82 15.36
CA LEU A 140 11.15 -18.62 14.72
C LEU A 140 12.25 -17.74 14.09
N VAL A 141 11.91 -16.54 13.58
CA VAL A 141 12.89 -15.56 13.07
C VAL A 141 13.81 -15.07 14.20
N PHE A 142 13.25 -14.83 15.38
CA PHE A 142 13.99 -14.33 16.54
C PHE A 142 14.65 -15.43 17.39
N ASN A 143 14.32 -16.71 17.16
CA ASN A 143 15.03 -17.83 17.76
C ASN A 143 16.40 -18.05 17.08
N SER A 144 17.47 -17.92 17.88
CA SER A 144 18.86 -17.92 17.41
C SER A 144 19.26 -19.17 16.61
N SER A 145 18.64 -20.33 16.88
CA SER A 145 19.00 -21.60 16.23
C SER A 145 18.45 -21.74 14.80
N LEU A 146 17.40 -21.01 14.42
CA LEU A 146 16.77 -21.07 13.08
C LEU A 146 16.96 -19.79 12.26
N ARG A 147 17.61 -18.79 12.85
CA ARG A 147 17.84 -17.45 12.29
C ARG A 147 18.32 -17.46 10.83
N ASN A 148 19.25 -18.34 10.46
CA ASN A 148 19.78 -18.37 9.10
C ASN A 148 18.75 -18.86 8.06
N ILE A 149 17.92 -19.85 8.42
CA ILE A 149 16.89 -20.40 7.55
C ILE A 149 15.76 -19.38 7.37
N THR A 150 15.37 -18.70 8.44
CA THR A 150 14.31 -17.69 8.41
C THR A 150 14.71 -16.46 7.61
N TRP A 151 15.98 -16.02 7.66
CA TRP A 151 16.49 -14.95 6.78
C TRP A 151 16.41 -15.32 5.29
N ILE A 152 16.71 -16.57 4.91
CA ILE A 152 16.59 -17.03 3.53
C ILE A 152 15.12 -16.99 3.07
N LEU A 153 14.18 -17.34 3.95
CA LEU A 153 12.74 -17.26 3.65
C LEU A 153 12.23 -15.80 3.63
N ALA A 154 12.82 -14.91 4.41
CA ALA A 154 12.48 -13.50 4.45
C ALA A 154 13.04 -12.72 3.25
N LEU A 155 14.14 -13.16 2.64
CA LEU A 155 14.79 -12.43 1.55
C LEU A 155 13.90 -12.24 0.30
N PRO A 156 13.20 -13.26 -0.23
CA PRO A 156 12.23 -13.08 -1.32
C PRO A 156 11.09 -12.14 -0.95
N TYR A 157 10.69 -12.14 0.32
CA TYR A 157 9.64 -11.26 0.83
C TYR A 157 10.10 -9.80 0.86
N LEU A 158 11.28 -9.53 1.43
CA LEU A 158 11.91 -8.21 1.42
C LEU A 158 12.13 -7.72 -0.02
N PHE A 159 12.61 -8.60 -0.91
CA PHE A 159 12.79 -8.26 -2.31
C PHE A 159 11.47 -7.81 -2.95
N ARG A 160 10.35 -8.52 -2.70
CA ARG A 160 9.01 -8.16 -3.19
C ARG A 160 8.49 -6.85 -2.59
N LEU A 161 8.75 -6.59 -1.31
CA LEU A 161 8.37 -5.34 -0.67
C LEU A 161 9.04 -4.13 -1.31
N LEU A 162 10.32 -4.29 -1.68
CA LEU A 162 11.14 -3.24 -2.31
C LEU A 162 10.84 -3.05 -3.80
N GLN A 163 10.11 -3.95 -4.45
CA GLN A 163 9.74 -3.75 -5.84
C GLN A 163 8.62 -2.70 -5.95
N PRO A 164 8.72 -1.73 -6.89
CA PRO A 164 7.64 -0.79 -7.19
C PRO A 164 6.43 -1.47 -7.87
N PHE A 165 6.58 -2.74 -8.28
CA PHE A 165 5.49 -3.53 -8.82
C PHE A 165 4.85 -4.35 -7.74
N LYS A 166 3.53 -4.23 -7.63
CA LYS A 166 2.74 -5.07 -6.75
C LYS A 166 1.94 -6.06 -7.57
N PHE A 167 1.89 -7.29 -7.07
CA PHE A 167 1.16 -8.38 -7.71
C PHE A 167 0.33 -9.11 -6.66
N GLY A 168 -0.99 -8.94 -6.73
CA GLY A 168 -1.93 -9.54 -5.79
C GLY A 168 -1.77 -9.02 -4.36
N SER A 169 -1.28 -7.80 -4.19
CA SER A 169 -1.04 -7.21 -2.86
C SER A 169 -2.31 -6.72 -2.18
N TYR A 170 -2.25 -6.56 -0.86
CA TYR A 170 -3.25 -5.87 -0.07
C TYR A 170 -2.74 -4.46 0.25
N ALA A 171 -3.54 -3.44 -0.03
CA ALA A 171 -3.27 -2.10 0.44
C ALA A 171 -4.04 -1.83 1.73
N TYR A 172 -3.29 -1.59 2.79
CA TYR A 172 -3.81 -1.21 4.10
C TYR A 172 -3.87 0.30 4.15
N VAL A 173 -5.02 0.86 4.53
CA VAL A 173 -5.35 2.27 4.37
C VAL A 173 -5.72 2.86 5.72
N GLY A 174 -4.77 3.58 6.30
CA GLY A 174 -4.78 3.98 7.69
C GLY A 174 -4.43 2.82 8.63
N GLY A 175 -4.70 3.02 9.91
CA GLY A 175 -4.64 1.96 10.91
C GLY A 175 -4.81 2.47 12.32
N ARG A 176 -4.69 1.56 13.28
CA ARG A 176 -4.81 1.88 14.70
C ARG A 176 -3.81 1.04 15.47
N THR A 177 -3.11 1.67 16.38
CA THR A 177 -2.21 1.01 17.31
C THR A 177 -2.79 1.11 18.71
N LYS A 178 -2.80 -0.02 19.42
CA LYS A 178 -3.16 -0.04 20.85
C LYS A 178 -2.03 -0.65 21.64
N LEU A 179 -1.62 0.04 22.70
CA LEU A 179 -0.76 -0.51 23.73
C LEU A 179 -1.64 -0.90 24.91
N VAL A 180 -1.57 -2.18 25.29
CA VAL A 180 -2.27 -2.73 26.45
C VAL A 180 -1.22 -3.17 27.44
N GLU A 181 -1.18 -2.55 28.62
CA GLU A 181 -0.29 -2.91 29.72
C GLU A 181 -1.12 -3.45 30.89
N GLN A 182 -0.83 -4.67 31.34
CA GLN A 182 -1.53 -5.33 32.46
C GLN A 182 -3.05 -5.37 32.28
N GLY A 183 -3.51 -5.49 31.03
CA GLY A 183 -4.94 -5.50 30.68
C GLY A 183 -5.59 -4.12 30.52
N ASN A 184 -4.87 -3.03 30.79
CA ASN A 184 -5.34 -1.66 30.60
C ASN A 184 -4.80 -1.07 29.30
N ILE A 185 -5.65 -0.36 28.55
CA ILE A 185 -5.22 0.38 27.36
C ILE A 185 -4.49 1.64 27.82
N THR A 186 -3.19 1.73 27.53
CA THR A 186 -2.35 2.88 27.86
C THR A 186 -2.20 3.85 26.69
N GLU A 187 -2.22 3.32 25.46
CA GLU A 187 -2.21 4.12 24.23
C GLU A 187 -3.21 3.58 23.22
N ASP A 188 -3.90 4.48 22.52
CA ASP A 188 -4.84 4.15 21.44
C ASP A 188 -4.76 5.21 20.34
N ASN A 189 -3.85 4.99 19.40
CA ASN A 189 -3.60 5.93 18.33
C ASN A 189 -4.30 5.48 17.06
N ILE A 190 -5.10 6.38 16.46
CA ILE A 190 -5.78 6.13 15.19
C ILE A 190 -5.14 7.00 14.10
N TYR A 191 -4.73 6.36 13.01
CA TYR A 191 -4.09 6.99 11.86
C TYR A 191 -5.00 6.88 10.64
N SER A 192 -5.73 7.94 10.29
CA SER A 192 -6.50 7.98 9.03
C SER A 192 -5.56 8.09 7.84
N SER A 193 -5.92 7.46 6.73
CA SER A 193 -5.35 7.85 5.44
C SER A 193 -6.02 9.13 4.95
N SER A 194 -5.25 10.00 4.31
CA SER A 194 -5.75 11.23 3.72
C SER A 194 -5.19 11.43 2.32
N GLY A 195 -6.02 12.00 1.45
CA GLY A 195 -5.70 12.27 0.06
C GLY A 195 -6.91 11.99 -0.82
N TRP A 196 -6.70 11.36 -1.97
CA TRP A 196 -7.80 10.98 -2.84
C TRP A 196 -7.56 9.65 -3.55
N VAL A 197 -8.66 8.95 -3.81
CA VAL A 197 -8.68 7.72 -4.62
C VAL A 197 -9.82 7.79 -5.60
N TRP A 198 -9.53 7.42 -6.85
CA TRP A 198 -10.52 7.29 -7.89
C TRP A 198 -10.56 5.84 -8.36
N THR A 199 -11.75 5.30 -8.54
CA THR A 199 -11.91 3.94 -9.04
C THR A 199 -13.13 3.78 -9.94
N ILE A 200 -13.00 2.85 -10.88
CA ILE A 200 -14.10 2.40 -11.72
C ILE A 200 -14.04 0.88 -11.84
N GLY A 201 -15.17 0.22 -11.64
CA GLY A 201 -15.24 -1.23 -11.58
C GLY A 201 -16.61 -1.75 -11.95
N SER A 202 -16.96 -2.90 -11.39
CA SER A 202 -18.22 -3.59 -11.67
C SER A 202 -19.42 -2.82 -11.12
N ASN A 203 -19.25 -2.15 -9.97
CA ASN A 203 -20.28 -1.38 -9.29
C ASN A 203 -20.27 0.11 -9.70
N GLY A 204 -19.65 0.43 -10.84
CA GLY A 204 -19.58 1.80 -11.38
C GLY A 204 -18.40 2.63 -10.86
N PHE A 205 -18.61 3.93 -10.81
CA PHE A 205 -17.61 4.94 -10.43
C PHE A 205 -17.66 5.21 -8.93
N LYS A 206 -16.49 5.27 -8.28
CA LYS A 206 -16.38 5.72 -6.89
C LYS A 206 -15.17 6.62 -6.71
N LYS A 207 -15.32 7.57 -5.79
CA LYS A 207 -14.31 8.57 -5.48
C LYS A 207 -14.26 8.75 -3.97
N TRP A 208 -13.05 8.86 -3.44
CA TRP A 208 -12.80 9.26 -2.06
C TRP A 208 -11.85 10.45 -2.08
N ASN A 209 -12.17 11.46 -1.30
CA ASN A 209 -11.40 12.70 -1.20
C ASN A 209 -11.48 13.20 0.25
N GLY A 210 -10.33 13.47 0.86
CA GLY A 210 -10.21 13.79 2.29
C GLY A 210 -9.66 12.62 3.09
N ALA A 211 -10.12 12.47 4.34
CA ALA A 211 -9.70 11.39 5.23
C ALA A 211 -10.60 10.15 5.08
N PHE A 212 -10.00 8.97 5.03
CA PHE A 212 -10.69 7.68 4.90
C PHE A 212 -9.86 6.50 5.43
N TYR A 213 -10.55 5.37 5.66
CA TYR A 213 -9.97 4.11 6.10
C TYR A 213 -10.33 2.97 5.15
N GLY A 214 -9.56 1.88 5.20
CA GLY A 214 -9.99 0.61 4.66
C GLY A 214 -11.31 0.13 5.28
N GLY A 215 -12.20 -0.42 4.46
CA GLY A 215 -13.49 -0.96 4.89
C GLY A 215 -13.45 -2.44 5.29
N LEU A 216 -12.32 -3.11 5.08
CA LEU A 216 -12.12 -4.52 5.45
C LEU A 216 -11.14 -4.59 6.61
N TYR A 217 -11.51 -5.21 7.73
CA TYR A 217 -10.67 -5.21 8.93
C TYR A 217 -9.86 -6.49 9.04
N CYS A 218 -8.54 -6.34 9.22
CA CYS A 218 -7.67 -7.40 9.68
C CYS A 218 -7.09 -7.00 11.03
N LYS A 219 -7.42 -7.75 12.09
CA LYS A 219 -6.77 -7.62 13.40
C LYS A 219 -5.46 -8.40 13.35
N THR A 220 -4.35 -7.73 13.55
CA THR A 220 -3.04 -8.35 13.75
C THR A 220 -2.60 -8.08 15.18
N THR A 221 -2.51 -9.11 16.01
CA THR A 221 -2.05 -8.95 17.39
C THR A 221 -0.57 -9.29 17.44
N VAL A 222 0.28 -8.34 17.81
CA VAL A 222 1.71 -8.60 18.06
C VAL A 222 1.90 -8.64 19.56
N ILE A 223 2.24 -9.82 20.07
CA ILE A 223 2.53 -10.01 21.49
C ILE A 223 3.97 -9.53 21.71
N SER A 224 4.15 -8.53 22.57
CA SER A 224 5.47 -8.06 22.98
C SER A 224 6.11 -9.09 23.92
N HIS A 225 7.44 -9.14 23.93
CA HIS A 225 8.23 -10.17 24.59
C HIS A 225 8.39 -9.95 26.12
N ASP A 226 7.93 -8.81 26.63
CA ASP A 226 7.84 -8.52 28.06
C ASP A 226 6.41 -8.78 28.50
N ASN A 227 6.22 -9.85 29.29
CA ASN A 227 4.98 -10.59 29.60
C ASN A 227 3.71 -9.79 29.97
N ASP A 228 3.77 -8.47 30.12
CA ASP A 228 2.67 -7.62 30.55
C ASP A 228 2.21 -6.59 29.50
N SER A 229 2.89 -6.47 28.35
CA SER A 229 2.50 -5.53 27.28
C SER A 229 2.07 -6.24 25.99
N VAL A 230 0.91 -5.87 25.46
CA VAL A 230 0.40 -6.35 24.17
C VAL A 230 0.25 -5.18 23.22
N PHE A 231 0.80 -5.30 22.02
CA PHE A 231 0.67 -4.30 20.97
C PHE A 231 -0.31 -4.79 19.92
N GLU A 232 -1.51 -4.21 19.87
CA GLU A 232 -2.49 -4.54 18.84
C GLU A 232 -2.36 -3.60 17.64
N PHE A 233 -2.19 -4.19 16.45
CA PHE A 233 -2.27 -3.49 15.18
C PHE A 233 -3.58 -3.82 14.48
N TRP A 234 -4.35 -2.79 14.16
CA TRP A 234 -5.55 -2.91 13.37
C TRP A 234 -5.27 -2.29 12.01
N ASP A 235 -5.11 -3.15 11.01
CA ASP A 235 -4.72 -2.75 9.67
C ASP A 235 -5.95 -2.88 8.75
N PRO A 236 -6.72 -1.80 8.56
CA PRO A 236 -7.87 -1.81 7.67
C PRO A 236 -7.41 -1.92 6.21
N VAL A 237 -7.71 -3.05 5.60
CA VAL A 237 -7.54 -3.32 4.18
C VAL A 237 -8.56 -2.50 3.40
N GLY A 238 -8.08 -1.72 2.45
CA GLY A 238 -8.94 -0.93 1.58
C GLY A 238 -8.82 -1.29 0.10
N ILE A 239 -7.71 -1.91 -0.33
CA ILE A 239 -7.54 -2.42 -1.69
C ILE A 239 -7.08 -3.87 -1.61
N VAL A 240 -7.78 -4.77 -2.30
CA VAL A 240 -7.47 -6.21 -2.31
C VAL A 240 -7.04 -6.66 -3.69
N GLY A 241 -5.98 -7.48 -3.73
CA GLY A 241 -5.49 -8.08 -4.97
C GLY A 241 -4.95 -7.05 -5.95
N PHE A 242 -4.30 -6.00 -5.45
CA PHE A 242 -3.75 -4.93 -6.27
C PHE A 242 -2.61 -5.45 -7.15
N ILE A 243 -2.73 -5.17 -8.45
CA ILE A 243 -1.75 -5.42 -9.50
C ILE A 243 -1.46 -4.09 -10.19
N GLY A 244 -0.27 -3.56 -9.99
CA GLY A 244 0.04 -2.22 -10.49
C GLY A 244 1.40 -1.72 -10.07
N ILE A 245 1.54 -0.40 -10.12
CA ILE A 245 2.75 0.32 -9.73
C ILE A 245 2.41 1.18 -8.53
N ASP A 246 3.23 1.07 -7.49
CA ASP A 246 3.28 2.03 -6.41
C ASP A 246 4.59 2.81 -6.45
N PHE A 247 4.49 4.11 -6.24
CA PHE A 247 5.62 5.01 -6.24
C PHE A 247 5.97 5.33 -4.79
N PHE A 248 7.27 5.28 -4.49
CA PHE A 248 7.85 5.59 -3.17
C PHE A 248 7.53 4.61 -2.03
N SER A 249 7.22 3.35 -2.33
CA SER A 249 6.90 2.31 -1.33
C SER A 249 8.07 1.85 -0.45
N GLY A 250 9.27 2.39 -0.67
CA GLY A 250 10.53 1.77 -0.23
C GLY A 250 10.92 1.98 1.23
N THR A 251 10.26 2.87 1.99
CA THR A 251 10.80 3.32 3.29
C THR A 251 9.82 3.29 4.46
N SER A 252 8.51 3.14 4.23
CA SER A 252 7.49 3.27 5.27
C SER A 252 7.39 2.04 6.19
N PHE A 253 7.67 0.82 5.71
CA PHE A 253 7.40 -0.39 6.50
C PHE A 253 8.33 -0.62 7.70
N ILE A 254 9.61 -0.25 7.61
CA ILE A 254 10.62 -0.71 8.60
C ILE A 254 10.70 0.21 9.82
N ILE A 255 10.34 1.49 9.70
CA ILE A 255 10.66 2.48 10.73
C ILE A 255 9.42 3.21 11.26
N ASN A 256 8.38 3.42 10.44
CA ASN A 256 7.07 3.93 10.86
C ASN A 256 6.13 3.99 9.63
N PRO A 257 5.09 3.15 9.54
CA PRO A 257 4.18 3.12 8.39
C PRO A 257 3.35 4.41 8.23
N TYR A 258 3.35 5.30 9.23
CA TYR A 258 2.56 6.53 9.29
C TYR A 258 3.43 7.80 9.26
N ASN A 259 4.49 7.79 8.46
CA ASN A 259 5.36 8.97 8.29
C ASN A 259 4.72 10.12 7.49
N GLY A 260 3.48 9.95 7.02
CA GLY A 260 2.73 10.99 6.31
C GLY A 260 3.26 11.31 4.90
N ILE A 261 4.19 10.50 4.38
CA ILE A 261 4.71 10.67 3.01
C ILE A 261 3.64 10.22 2.02
N PRO A 262 3.20 11.08 1.09
CA PRO A 262 2.20 10.69 0.12
C PRO A 262 2.73 9.62 -0.83
N GLN A 263 1.97 8.55 -0.94
CA GLN A 263 2.20 7.46 -1.88
C GLN A 263 1.25 7.62 -3.05
N PHE A 264 1.79 7.36 -4.23
CA PHE A 264 1.06 7.41 -5.48
C PHE A 264 0.96 5.99 -6.00
N TYR A 265 -0.19 5.60 -6.52
CA TYR A 265 -0.37 4.26 -7.06
C TYR A 265 -1.37 4.26 -8.20
N ILE A 266 -1.12 3.37 -9.16
CA ILE A 266 -1.98 3.17 -10.33
C ILE A 266 -1.99 1.68 -10.68
N GLY A 267 -3.17 1.12 -10.89
CA GLY A 267 -3.28 -0.31 -11.16
C GLY A 267 -4.68 -0.84 -11.31
N PHE A 268 -4.76 -2.15 -11.29
CA PHE A 268 -5.99 -2.91 -11.16
C PHE A 268 -6.10 -3.45 -9.74
N ALA A 269 -7.31 -3.51 -9.20
CA ALA A 269 -7.59 -4.19 -7.94
C ALA A 269 -8.81 -5.09 -8.07
N ARG A 270 -8.78 -6.23 -7.38
CA ARG A 270 -9.93 -7.14 -7.29
C ARG A 270 -11.07 -6.49 -6.53
N GLU A 271 -10.76 -5.78 -5.46
CA GLU A 271 -11.75 -5.10 -4.62
C GLU A 271 -11.16 -3.80 -4.07
N VAL A 272 -11.98 -2.75 -3.99
CA VAL A 272 -11.68 -1.48 -3.32
C VAL A 272 -12.85 -1.14 -2.42
N ASN A 273 -12.58 -0.97 -1.12
CA ASN A 273 -13.60 -0.64 -0.13
C ASN A 273 -13.01 0.34 0.89
N PHE A 274 -13.49 1.58 0.88
CA PHE A 274 -13.11 2.59 1.88
C PHE A 274 -14.34 3.17 2.58
N THR A 275 -14.13 3.62 3.80
CA THR A 275 -15.14 4.25 4.66
C THR A 275 -14.65 5.61 5.15
N TYR A 276 -15.56 6.60 5.23
CA TYR A 276 -15.27 7.94 5.75
C TYR A 276 -15.32 7.99 7.29
N SER A 277 -16.11 7.11 7.90
CA SER A 277 -16.20 6.97 9.36
C SER A 277 -15.22 5.92 9.85
N CYS A 278 -14.48 6.24 10.91
CA CYS A 278 -13.84 5.20 11.70
C CYS A 278 -14.98 4.34 12.29
N PRO A 279 -15.06 3.03 12.06
CA PRO A 279 -16.15 2.19 12.60
C PRO A 279 -16.13 2.07 14.14
N TRP A 280 -15.20 2.78 14.79
CA TRP A 280 -14.89 2.69 16.22
C TRP A 280 -15.27 3.97 16.99
N SER A 281 -16.02 4.89 16.36
CA SER A 281 -16.58 6.09 17.01
C SER A 281 -17.76 5.76 17.93
#